data_AF-A0AAN6PSU3-F1
#
_entry.id   AF-A0AAN6PSU3-F1
#
_cell.length_a   1.000
_cell.length_b   1.000
_cell.length_c   1.000
_cell.angle_alpha   90.00
_cell.angle_beta   90.00
_cell.angle_gamma   90.00
#
_symmetry.space_group_name_H-M   'P 1'
#
loop_
_entity.id
_entity.type
_entity.pdbx_description
1 polymer ?
#
loop_
_entity_poly.entity_id
_entity_poly.type
_entity_poly.pdbx_seq_one_letter_code
_entity_poly.pdbx_strand_id
1 'polypeptide(L)'
;MPQPNHHARLIVLLLELLLIATALGVFAHGHANRLRTALWSTGGEHGWNCNPRLRIYFYANHQEPPPIPFLWTESLLWSGAFFYSVLMSGFWMFCVSAQASSDLTDPQHLSPRPWYLERSCAELSGQDGSVCRQGKAAFGTAVVCM
;
A
#
# COMPACT_ATOMS: atom_id res chain seq x y z
N MET A 1 13.98 18.28 -25.92
CA MET A 1 13.41 17.01 -25.45
C MET A 1 12.02 16.85 -26.06
N PRO A 2 11.64 15.68 -26.62
CA PRO A 2 10.31 15.49 -27.17
C PRO A 2 9.26 15.64 -26.07
N GLN A 3 8.25 16.48 -26.33
CA GLN A 3 7.15 16.69 -25.39
C GLN A 3 6.39 15.37 -25.19
N PRO A 4 6.22 14.89 -23.96
CA PRO A 4 5.58 13.61 -23.70
C PRO A 4 4.10 13.67 -24.07
N ASN A 5 3.65 12.70 -24.88
CA ASN A 5 2.29 12.63 -25.39
C ASN A 5 1.28 12.45 -24.24
N HIS A 6 0.42 13.45 -24.05
CA HIS A 6 -0.61 13.46 -23.01
C HIS A 6 -1.57 12.27 -23.10
N HIS A 7 -1.84 11.75 -24.31
CA HIS A 7 -2.66 10.54 -24.49
C HIS A 7 -1.95 9.29 -23.94
N ALA A 8 -0.65 9.14 -24.21
CA ALA A 8 0.13 8.00 -23.71
C ALA A 8 0.20 8.00 -22.18
N ARG A 9 0.37 9.19 -21.57
CA ARG A 9 0.33 9.36 -20.11
C ARG A 9 -1.02 8.99 -19.51
N LEU A 10 -2.12 9.44 -20.13
CA LEU A 10 -3.47 9.12 -19.66
C LEU A 10 -3.74 7.60 -19.71
N ILE A 11 -3.32 6.93 -20.80
CA ILE A 11 -3.49 5.49 -20.95
C ILE A 11 -2.74 4.73 -19.85
N VAL A 12 -1.48 5.09 -19.58
CA VAL A 12 -0.68 4.46 -18.52
C VAL A 12 -1.35 4.65 -17.16
N LEU A 13 -1.80 5.86 -16.83
CA LEU A 13 -2.49 6.14 -15.56
C LEU A 13 -3.80 5.35 -15.40
N LEU A 14 -4.57 5.18 -16.49
CA LEU A 14 -5.79 4.38 -16.46
C LEU A 14 -5.50 2.89 -16.26
N LEU A 15 -4.43 2.37 -16.87
CA LEU A 15 -3.99 0.99 -16.68
C LEU A 15 -3.49 0.76 -15.25
N GLU A 16 -2.69 1.67 -14.70
CA GLU A 16 -2.24 1.63 -13.31
C GLU A 16 -3.41 1.69 -12.34
N LEU A 17 -4.36 2.60 -12.55
CA LEU A 17 -5.56 2.71 -11.72
C LEU A 17 -6.40 1.44 -11.78
N LEU A 18 -6.57 0.84 -12.97
CA LEU A 18 -7.32 -0.41 -13.13
C LEU A 18 -6.60 -1.57 -12.44
N LEU A 19 -5.27 -1.64 -12.53
CA LEU A 19 -4.47 -2.66 -11.84
C LEU A 19 -4.58 -2.51 -10.31
N ILE A 20 -4.48 -1.29 -9.79
CA ILE A 20 -4.63 -1.00 -8.36
C ILE A 20 -6.06 -1.30 -7.90
N ALA A 21 -7.08 -0.88 -8.64
CA ALA A 21 -8.48 -1.11 -8.30
C ALA A 21 -8.84 -2.61 -8.31
N THR A 22 -8.32 -3.36 -9.28
CA THR A 22 -8.51 -4.81 -9.33
C THR A 22 -7.79 -5.52 -8.19
N ALA A 23 -6.54 -5.14 -7.89
CA ALA A 23 -5.81 -5.67 -6.75
C ALA A 23 -6.55 -5.38 -5.43
N LEU A 24 -6.94 -4.12 -5.19
CA LEU A 24 -7.72 -3.73 -4.01
C LEU A 24 -9.06 -4.44 -3.95
N GLY A 25 -9.76 -4.62 -5.06
CA GLY A 25 -11.02 -5.35 -5.13
C GLY A 25 -10.86 -6.83 -4.74
N VAL A 26 -9.83 -7.50 -5.26
CA VAL A 26 -9.50 -8.88 -4.91
C VAL A 26 -9.09 -8.98 -3.44
N PHE A 27 -8.27 -8.05 -2.93
CA PHE A 27 -7.88 -8.03 -1.52
C PHE A 27 -9.08 -7.75 -0.61
N ALA A 28 -9.91 -6.75 -0.90
CA ALA A 28 -11.10 -6.42 -0.12
C ALA A 28 -12.12 -7.56 -0.09
N HIS A 29 -12.26 -8.29 -1.21
CA HIS A 29 -13.13 -9.48 -1.27
C HIS A 29 -12.50 -10.68 -0.56
N GLY A 30 -11.18 -10.88 -0.72
CA GLY A 30 -10.40 -11.99 -0.18
C GLY A 30 -10.12 -11.93 1.33
N HIS A 31 -10.12 -10.73 1.92
CA HIS A 31 -9.81 -10.53 3.34
C HIS A 31 -10.96 -10.88 4.29
N ALA A 32 -12.10 -11.33 3.75
CA ALA A 32 -13.22 -11.71 4.58
C ALA A 32 -12.88 -13.03 5.27
N ASN A 33 -12.79 -12.98 6.60
CA ASN A 33 -12.71 -14.15 7.46
C ASN A 33 -13.72 -15.25 7.04
N ARG A 34 -14.85 -14.83 6.47
CA ARG A 34 -15.89 -15.65 5.86
C ARG A 34 -15.38 -16.61 4.77
N LEU A 35 -14.51 -16.19 3.85
CA LEU A 35 -13.98 -17.07 2.79
C LEU A 35 -13.09 -18.16 3.36
N ARG A 36 -12.18 -17.79 4.28
CA ARG A 36 -11.31 -18.72 5.00
C ARG A 36 -12.14 -19.77 5.76
N THR A 37 -13.12 -19.31 6.54
CA THR A 37 -14.00 -20.22 7.30
C THR A 37 -14.84 -21.11 6.38
N ALA A 38 -15.35 -20.57 5.26
CA ALA A 38 -16.12 -21.34 4.28
C ALA A 38 -15.25 -22.43 3.63
N LEU A 39 -14.10 -22.08 3.07
CA LEU A 39 -13.15 -23.03 2.46
C LEU A 39 -12.73 -24.12 3.45
N TRP A 40 -12.46 -23.74 4.69
CA TRP A 40 -12.10 -24.72 5.72
C TRP A 40 -13.26 -25.66 6.04
N SER A 41 -14.48 -25.13 6.20
CA SER A 41 -15.66 -25.95 6.48
C SER A 41 -16.02 -26.89 5.32
N THR A 42 -16.03 -26.40 4.08
CA THR A 42 -16.38 -27.18 2.89
C THR A 42 -15.34 -28.26 2.62
N GLY A 43 -14.04 -27.94 2.71
CA GLY A 43 -12.99 -28.95 2.60
C GLY A 43 -13.11 -30.02 3.69
N GLY A 44 -13.56 -29.63 4.88
CA GLY A 44 -13.72 -30.52 6.02
C GLY A 44 -14.92 -31.46 5.88
N GLU A 45 -15.99 -30.99 5.23
CA GLU A 45 -17.15 -31.81 4.88
C GLU A 45 -16.82 -32.81 3.77
N HIS A 46 -15.93 -32.46 2.84
CA HIS A 46 -15.48 -33.35 1.75
C HIS A 46 -14.28 -34.24 2.14
N GLY A 47 -13.72 -34.07 3.35
CA GLY A 47 -12.57 -34.83 3.83
C GLY A 47 -11.22 -34.43 3.21
N TRP A 48 -11.13 -33.28 2.56
CA TRP A 48 -9.88 -32.76 1.97
C TRP A 48 -8.97 -32.07 2.98
N ASN A 49 -9.54 -31.59 4.09
CA ASN A 49 -8.82 -31.04 5.23
C ASN A 49 -9.58 -31.36 6.53
N CYS A 50 -9.02 -30.98 7.69
CA CYS A 50 -9.67 -31.24 8.98
C CYS A 50 -10.98 -30.45 9.12
N ASN A 51 -12.05 -31.10 9.54
CA ASN A 51 -13.34 -30.43 9.74
C ASN A 51 -13.35 -29.56 11.01
N PRO A 52 -13.59 -28.25 10.93
CA PRO A 52 -13.60 -27.38 12.10
C PRO A 52 -14.71 -27.74 13.11
N ARG A 53 -15.80 -28.39 12.67
CA ARG A 53 -16.92 -28.80 13.54
C ARG A 53 -16.56 -29.94 14.51
N LEU A 54 -15.53 -30.74 14.21
CA LEU A 54 -15.06 -31.82 15.10
C LEU A 54 -14.60 -31.29 16.46
N ARG A 55 -14.27 -30.00 16.56
CA ARG A 55 -13.91 -29.37 17.83
C ARG A 55 -14.99 -29.53 18.91
N ILE A 56 -16.27 -29.47 18.52
CA ILE A 56 -17.40 -29.67 19.43
C ILE A 56 -17.42 -31.12 19.94
N TYR A 57 -17.12 -32.09 19.08
CA TYR A 57 -17.01 -33.50 19.45
C TYR A 57 -15.89 -33.74 20.48
N PHE A 58 -14.72 -33.10 20.31
CA PHE A 58 -13.62 -33.20 21.28
C PHE A 58 -14.06 -32.68 22.67
N TYR A 59 -14.67 -31.50 22.74
CA TYR A 59 -15.16 -30.95 24.00
C TYR A 59 -16.23 -31.81 24.66
N ALA A 60 -17.17 -32.35 23.88
CA ALA A 60 -18.22 -33.25 24.39
C ALA A 60 -17.66 -34.54 24.99
N ASN A 61 -16.49 -35.00 24.53
CA ASN A 61 -15.81 -36.19 25.02
C ASN A 61 -14.67 -35.90 26.01
N HIS A 62 -14.62 -34.68 26.56
CA HIS A 62 -13.56 -34.24 27.48
C HIS A 62 -12.13 -34.41 26.91
N GLN A 63 -11.99 -34.31 25.60
CA GLN A 63 -10.70 -34.33 24.91
C GLN A 63 -10.33 -32.92 24.46
N GLU A 64 -9.05 -32.60 24.52
CA GLU A 64 -8.54 -31.36 23.95
C GLU A 64 -8.48 -31.46 22.42
N PRO A 65 -9.10 -30.51 21.69
CA PRO A 65 -9.04 -30.53 20.24
C PRO A 65 -7.62 -30.22 19.74
N PRO A 66 -7.21 -30.78 18.58
CA PRO A 66 -5.92 -30.47 18.00
C PRO A 66 -5.80 -28.96 17.66
N PRO A 67 -4.58 -28.41 17.67
CA PRO A 67 -4.35 -27.01 17.36
C PRO A 67 -4.82 -26.66 15.95
N ILE A 68 -5.30 -25.43 15.77
CA ILE A 68 -5.68 -24.94 14.44
C ILE A 68 -4.41 -24.82 13.59
N PRO A 69 -4.34 -25.44 12.41
CA PRO A 69 -3.22 -25.24 11.51
C PRO A 69 -3.07 -23.77 11.16
N PHE A 70 -1.83 -23.27 11.09
CA PHE A 70 -1.52 -21.85 10.90
C PHE A 70 -2.25 -21.19 9.71
N LEU A 71 -2.44 -21.92 8.61
CA LEU A 71 -3.19 -21.46 7.43
C LEU A 71 -4.63 -21.03 7.75
N TRP A 72 -5.26 -21.68 8.74
CA TRP A 72 -6.63 -21.42 9.15
C TRP A 72 -6.71 -20.51 10.38
N THR A 73 -5.60 -19.93 10.84
CA THR A 73 -5.59 -19.05 12.02
C THR A 73 -5.84 -17.58 11.63
N GLU A 74 -6.55 -16.84 12.49
CA GLU A 74 -6.75 -15.38 12.32
C GLU A 74 -5.44 -14.59 12.39
N SER A 75 -4.45 -15.09 13.15
CA SER A 75 -3.20 -14.39 13.41
C SER A 75 -2.44 -14.04 12.13
N LEU A 76 -2.46 -14.93 11.13
CA LEU A 76 -1.81 -14.71 9.84
C LEU A 76 -2.30 -13.43 9.15
N LEU A 77 -3.59 -13.15 9.24
CA LEU A 77 -4.24 -12.00 8.59
C LEU A 77 -3.90 -10.70 9.32
N TRP A 78 -4.00 -10.71 10.65
CA TRP A 78 -3.72 -9.52 11.46
C TRP A 78 -2.24 -9.17 11.51
N SER A 79 -1.37 -10.17 11.69
CA SER A 79 0.07 -9.93 11.71
C SER A 79 0.58 -9.51 10.34
N GLY A 80 0.17 -10.21 9.27
CA GLY A 80 0.60 -9.92 7.91
C GLY A 80 0.19 -8.51 7.44
N ALA A 81 -1.08 -8.14 7.63
CA ALA A 81 -1.57 -6.82 7.25
C ALA A 81 -0.91 -5.70 8.06
N PHE A 82 -0.66 -5.92 9.35
CA PHE A 82 0.06 -4.97 10.20
C PHE A 82 1.51 -4.75 9.70
N PHE A 83 2.27 -5.81 9.47
CA PHE A 83 3.65 -5.70 8.96
C PHE A 83 3.71 -5.00 7.60
N TYR A 84 2.80 -5.36 6.69
CA TYR A 84 2.68 -4.71 5.39
C TYR A 84 2.42 -3.20 5.53
N SER A 85 1.48 -2.82 6.41
CA SER A 85 1.12 -1.42 6.64
C SER A 85 2.29 -0.61 7.21
N VAL A 86 3.02 -1.18 8.18
CA VAL A 86 4.22 -0.53 8.76
C VAL A 86 5.31 -0.37 7.72
N LEU A 87 5.57 -1.40 6.91
CA LEU A 87 6.59 -1.34 5.86
C LEU A 87 6.25 -0.28 4.80
N MET A 88 5.01 -0.27 4.31
CA MET A 88 4.57 0.71 3.31
C MET A 88 4.58 2.13 3.85
N SER A 89 4.14 2.34 5.10
CA SER A 89 4.22 3.64 5.77
C SER A 89 5.69 4.10 5.90
N GLY A 90 6.60 3.20 6.26
CA GLY A 90 8.03 3.49 6.35
C GLY A 90 8.64 3.89 5.01
N PHE A 91 8.32 3.14 3.94
CA PHE A 91 8.76 3.49 2.58
C PHE A 91 8.19 4.84 2.12
N TRP A 92 6.92 5.12 2.41
CA TRP A 92 6.29 6.40 2.10
C TRP A 92 6.99 7.57 2.81
N MET A 93 7.25 7.44 4.11
CA MET A 93 7.99 8.43 4.90
C MET A 93 9.40 8.68 4.35
N PHE A 94 10.08 7.61 3.88
CA PHE A 94 11.35 7.74 3.18
C PHE A 94 11.21 8.54 1.89
N CYS A 95 10.20 8.25 1.05
CA CYS A 95 9.95 8.99 -0.19
C CYS A 95 9.62 10.48 0.05
N VAL A 96 8.83 10.80 1.08
CA VAL A 96 8.54 12.19 1.46
C VAL A 96 9.83 12.89 1.93
N SER A 97 10.64 12.20 2.73
CA SER A 97 11.92 12.73 3.22
C SER A 97 12.92 12.94 2.08
N ALA A 98 12.96 12.04 1.10
CA ALA A 98 13.78 12.16 -0.09
C ALA A 98 13.32 13.34 -0.98
N GLN A 99 12.02 13.58 -1.13
CA GLN A 99 11.53 14.76 -1.85
C GLN A 99 11.89 16.08 -1.14
N ALA A 100 12.03 16.05 0.18
CA ALA A 100 12.45 17.20 1.00
C ALA A 100 13.97 17.26 1.24
N SER A 101 14.77 16.41 0.59
CA SER A 101 16.21 16.32 0.87
C SER A 101 16.97 17.58 0.42
N SER A 102 18.06 17.87 1.12
CA SER A 102 18.99 18.94 0.75
C SER A 102 19.71 18.63 -0.57
N ASP A 103 19.97 19.66 -1.36
CA ASP A 103 20.94 19.62 -2.45
C ASP A 103 22.23 20.34 -1.99
N LEU A 104 23.27 19.55 -1.77
CA LEU A 104 24.60 20.01 -1.32
C LEU A 104 25.67 19.72 -2.38
N THR A 105 25.25 19.44 -3.61
CA THR A 105 26.14 19.02 -4.70
C THR A 105 27.09 20.12 -5.11
N ASP A 106 26.63 21.39 -5.07
CA ASP A 106 27.45 22.57 -5.33
C ASP A 106 27.87 23.24 -3.99
N PRO A 107 29.18 23.20 -3.63
CA PRO A 107 29.67 23.82 -2.40
C PRO A 107 29.48 25.35 -2.33
N GLN A 108 29.31 26.02 -3.48
CA GLN A 108 29.08 27.47 -3.53
C GLN A 108 27.60 27.83 -3.34
N HIS A 109 26.69 26.91 -3.65
CA HIS A 109 25.25 27.12 -3.59
C HIS A 109 24.58 26.00 -2.79
N LEU A 110 24.80 26.01 -1.48
CA LEU A 110 24.21 25.04 -0.56
C LEU A 110 22.69 25.26 -0.44
N SER A 111 21.91 24.21 -0.64
CA SER A 111 20.45 24.21 -0.52
C SER A 111 20.02 23.18 0.52
N PRO A 112 19.90 23.55 1.82
CA PRO A 112 19.51 22.62 2.88
C PRO A 112 18.11 22.00 2.68
N ARG A 113 17.25 22.67 1.93
CA ARG A 113 15.97 22.16 1.46
C ARG A 113 15.79 22.51 -0.02
N PRO A 114 14.87 21.85 -0.74
CA PRO A 114 14.60 22.19 -2.12
C PRO A 114 14.06 23.62 -2.24
N TRP A 115 14.66 24.43 -3.11
CA TRP A 115 14.30 25.84 -3.31
C TRP A 115 12.82 26.05 -3.62
N TYR A 116 12.20 25.12 -4.34
CA TYR A 116 10.80 25.19 -4.75
C TYR A 116 9.85 24.98 -3.57
N LEU A 117 10.31 24.56 -2.39
CA LEU A 117 9.53 24.53 -1.16
C LEU A 117 9.66 25.83 -0.35
N GLU A 118 10.77 26.56 -0.49
CA GLU A 118 11.06 27.76 0.28
C GLU A 118 10.62 29.06 -0.42
N ARG A 119 10.66 29.09 -1.76
CA ARG A 119 10.36 30.29 -2.55
C ARG A 119 8.96 30.32 -3.15
N SER A 120 8.48 31.51 -3.51
CA SER A 120 7.21 31.66 -4.21
C SER A 120 7.36 31.32 -5.70
N CYS A 121 6.48 30.46 -6.22
CA CYS A 121 6.46 30.16 -7.65
C CYS A 121 5.98 31.34 -8.52
N ALA A 122 5.51 32.44 -7.89
CA ALA A 122 5.12 33.66 -8.59
C ALA A 122 6.31 34.51 -9.04
N GLU A 123 7.50 34.30 -8.44
CA GLU A 123 8.74 34.98 -8.82
C GLU A 123 9.27 34.52 -10.19
N LEU A 124 8.80 33.37 -10.68
CA LEU A 124 9.24 32.74 -11.91
C LEU A 124 8.22 32.96 -13.03
N SER A 125 8.71 33.38 -14.21
CA SER A 125 7.88 33.58 -15.40
C SER A 125 7.81 32.31 -16.27
N GLY A 126 6.70 32.15 -16.99
CA GLY A 126 6.55 31.11 -18.00
C GLY A 126 6.58 29.68 -17.45
N GLN A 127 7.39 28.83 -18.08
CA GLN A 127 7.45 27.39 -17.82
C GLN A 127 8.01 27.08 -16.42
N ASP A 128 8.98 27.85 -15.95
CA ASP A 128 9.66 27.59 -14.67
C ASP A 128 8.71 27.74 -13.48
N GLY A 129 7.81 28.74 -13.53
CA GLY A 129 6.75 28.89 -12.53
C GLY A 129 5.75 27.74 -12.54
N SER A 130 5.49 27.13 -13.70
CA SER A 130 4.61 25.95 -13.80
C SER A 130 5.25 24.69 -13.22
N VAL A 131 6.55 24.50 -13.40
CA VAL A 131 7.31 23.37 -12.84
C VAL A 131 7.40 23.50 -11.32
N CYS A 132 7.65 24.72 -10.81
CA CYS A 132 7.62 25.00 -9.38
C CYS A 132 6.26 24.63 -8.75
N ARG A 133 5.14 25.01 -9.38
CA ARG A 133 3.79 24.65 -8.90
C ARG A 133 3.56 23.14 -8.89
N GLN A 134 4.01 22.44 -9.94
CA GLN A 134 3.93 20.98 -10.01
C GLN A 134 4.75 20.31 -8.90
N GLY A 135 5.98 20.76 -8.65
CA GLY A 135 6.83 20.25 -7.57
C GLY A 135 6.20 20.45 -6.18
N LYS A 136 5.65 21.64 -5.91
CA LYS A 136 4.91 21.90 -4.66
C LYS A 136 3.66 21.02 -4.53
N ALA A 137 2.90 20.87 -5.59
CA ALA A 137 1.70 20.04 -5.59
C ALA A 137 2.04 18.54 -5.37
N ALA A 138 3.10 18.04 -6.00
CA ALA A 138 3.58 16.67 -5.82
C ALA A 138 3.99 16.43 -4.35
N PHE A 139 4.79 17.33 -3.78
CA PHE A 139 5.19 17.24 -2.38
C PHE A 139 3.98 17.31 -1.43
N GLY A 140 3.06 18.27 -1.64
CA GLY A 140 1.85 18.40 -0.83
C GLY A 140 0.95 17.16 -0.92
N THR A 141 0.82 16.58 -2.10
CA THR A 141 0.07 15.32 -2.30
C THR A 141 0.74 14.17 -1.56
N ALA A 142 2.07 14.07 -1.63
CA ALA A 142 2.82 13.04 -0.92
C ALA A 142 2.65 13.14 0.61
N VAL A 143 2.57 14.36 1.16
CA VAL A 143 2.33 14.56 2.60
C VAL A 143 0.88 14.22 3.00
N VAL A 144 -0.11 14.60 2.19
CA VAL A 144 -1.54 14.40 2.50
C VAL A 144 -1.98 12.95 2.29
N CYS A 145 -1.45 12.27 1.28
CA CYS A 145 -1.81 10.89 0.95
C CYS A 145 -1.09 9.83 1.80
N MET A 146 -0.52 10.25 2.93
CA MET A 146 -0.04 9.35 3.98
C MET A 146 -1.20 8.61 4.66
#